data_AF-A0A660UPS5-F1
#
_entry.id   AF-A0A660UPS5-F1
#
_cell.length_a   1.000
_cell.length_b   1.000
_cell.length_c   1.000
_cell.angle_alpha   90.00
_cell.angle_beta   90.00
_cell.angle_gamma   90.00
#
_symmetry.space_group_name_H-M   'P 1'
#
loop_
_entity.id
_entity.type
_entity.pdbx_description
1 polymer ?
#
loop_
_entity_poly.entity_id
_entity_poly.type
_entity_poly.pdbx_seq_one_letter_code
_entity_poly.pdbx_strand_id
1 'polypeptide(L)'
;MGAEFNWDQLGMALALTGAALAALMAGIGSSIGIGIAGRSATGVLSEKPERYGQMFIMVVLPGTQGFYGFLAAFLVMLNLHFFDAAEVTVVSFKMGLSILAACLPIAFAGMLSA
;
A
#
# COMPACT_ATOMS: atom_id res chain seq x y z
N MET A 1 -9.48 25.03 -32.44
CA MET A 1 -9.49 23.64 -31.97
C MET A 1 -9.15 23.65 -30.50
N GLY A 2 -10.15 23.54 -29.61
CA GLY A 2 -9.88 23.27 -28.20
C GLY A 2 -9.41 21.83 -28.07
N ALA A 3 -8.36 21.57 -27.30
CA ALA A 3 -7.96 20.21 -26.99
C ALA A 3 -9.14 19.51 -26.30
N GLU A 4 -9.65 18.41 -26.87
CA GLU A 4 -10.63 17.59 -26.18
C GLU A 4 -9.98 17.00 -24.93
N PHE A 5 -10.72 17.05 -23.82
CA PHE A 5 -10.26 16.50 -22.56
C PHE A 5 -10.19 14.96 -22.65
N ASN A 6 -9.03 14.38 -22.34
CA ASN A 6 -8.81 12.94 -22.41
C ASN A 6 -9.31 12.25 -21.13
N TRP A 7 -10.56 11.76 -21.17
CA TRP A 7 -11.20 11.05 -20.08
C TRP A 7 -10.52 9.72 -19.72
N ASP A 8 -9.88 9.06 -20.67
CA ASP A 8 -9.20 7.78 -20.44
C ASP A 8 -7.87 7.97 -19.74
N GLN A 9 -7.15 9.06 -20.06
CA GLN A 9 -5.96 9.44 -19.32
C GLN A 9 -6.29 9.77 -17.85
N LEU A 10 -7.42 10.43 -17.61
CA LEU A 10 -7.92 10.66 -16.25
C LEU A 10 -8.29 9.34 -15.56
N GLY A 11 -8.92 8.39 -16.27
CA GLY A 11 -9.22 7.06 -15.75
C GLY A 11 -7.97 6.30 -15.30
N MET A 12 -6.92 6.31 -16.13
CA MET A 12 -5.62 5.73 -15.76
C MET A 12 -5.02 6.43 -14.53
N ALA A 13 -5.03 7.76 -14.49
CA ALA A 13 -4.51 8.52 -13.36
C ALA A 13 -5.23 8.18 -12.03
N LEU A 14 -6.56 8.00 -12.06
CA LEU A 14 -7.33 7.58 -10.89
C LEU A 14 -6.95 6.17 -10.42
N ALA A 15 -6.80 5.22 -11.35
CA ALA A 15 -6.39 3.86 -11.01
C ALA A 15 -5.01 3.82 -10.35
N LEU A 16 -4.04 4.56 -10.91
CA LEU A 16 -2.69 4.69 -10.35
C LEU A 16 -2.67 5.41 -9.00
N THR A 17 -3.55 6.41 -8.82
CA THR A 17 -3.72 7.08 -7.52
C THR A 17 -4.21 6.08 -6.46
N GLY A 18 -5.13 5.19 -6.82
CA GLY A 18 -5.58 4.10 -5.94
C GLY A 18 -4.45 3.18 -5.53
N ALA A 19 -3.67 2.67 -6.50
CA ALA A 19 -2.51 1.83 -6.22
C ALA A 19 -1.48 2.55 -5.32
N ALA A 20 -1.20 3.82 -5.60
CA ALA A 20 -0.29 4.63 -4.81
C ALA A 20 -0.77 4.80 -3.35
N LEU A 21 -2.06 5.09 -3.15
CA LEU A 21 -2.64 5.23 -1.81
C LEU A 21 -2.60 3.91 -1.03
N ALA A 22 -2.89 2.78 -1.67
CA ALA A 22 -2.81 1.45 -1.03
C ALA A 22 -1.41 1.18 -0.48
N ALA A 23 -0.36 1.40 -1.28
CA ALA A 23 1.02 1.18 -0.85
C ALA A 23 1.46 2.22 0.19
N LEU A 24 1.20 3.50 -0.05
CA LEU A 24 1.67 4.60 0.79
C LEU A 24 1.07 4.55 2.19
N MET A 25 -0.26 4.47 2.29
CA MET A 25 -0.94 4.55 3.59
C MET A 25 -0.67 3.32 4.45
N ALA A 26 -0.67 2.12 3.85
CA ALA A 26 -0.32 0.90 4.57
C ALA A 26 1.16 0.87 4.98
N GLY A 27 2.05 1.39 4.13
CA GLY A 27 3.47 1.56 4.46
C GLY A 27 3.71 2.54 5.62
N ILE A 28 2.93 3.63 5.69
CA ILE A 28 2.95 4.58 6.81
C ILE A 28 2.51 3.88 8.10
N GLY A 29 1.37 3.18 8.08
CA GLY A 29 0.88 2.43 9.24
C GLY A 29 1.94 1.45 9.75
N SER A 30 2.47 0.62 8.86
CA SER A 30 3.54 -0.34 9.16
C SER A 30 4.76 0.32 9.82
N SER A 31 5.23 1.43 9.28
CA SER A 31 6.38 2.17 9.84
C SER A 31 6.11 2.66 11.26
N ILE A 32 4.90 3.16 11.52
CA ILE A 32 4.47 3.64 12.83
C ILE A 32 4.38 2.47 13.82
N GLY A 33 3.71 1.37 13.44
CA GLY A 33 3.53 0.19 14.28
C GLY A 33 4.87 -0.48 14.65
N ILE A 34 5.77 -0.64 13.68
CA ILE A 34 7.16 -1.11 13.93
C ILE A 34 7.86 -0.18 14.93
N GLY A 35 7.73 1.14 14.77
CA GLY A 35 8.33 2.11 15.68
C GLY A 35 7.81 2.00 17.12
N ILE A 36 6.50 1.78 17.29
CA ILE A 36 5.88 1.58 18.62
C ILE A 36 6.36 0.27 19.24
N ALA A 37 6.21 -0.84 18.53
CA ALA A 37 6.61 -2.17 19.02
C ALA A 37 8.11 -2.22 19.33
N GLY A 38 8.94 -1.60 18.49
CA GLY A 38 10.41 -1.54 18.66
C GLY A 38 10.83 -0.83 19.94
N ARG A 39 10.19 0.30 20.29
CA ARG A 39 10.48 1.00 21.54
C ARG A 39 10.15 0.14 22.77
N SER A 40 9.01 -0.55 22.75
CA SER A 40 8.62 -1.47 23.82
C SER A 40 9.56 -2.69 23.91
N ALA A 41 9.94 -3.26 22.77
CA ALA A 41 10.87 -4.37 22.70
C ALA A 41 12.25 -4.01 23.28
N THR A 42 12.80 -2.84 22.94
CA THR A 42 14.10 -2.39 23.46
C THR A 42 14.11 -2.30 24.98
N GLY A 43 13.00 -1.84 25.61
CA GLY A 43 12.89 -1.80 27.07
C GLY A 43 12.85 -3.19 27.72
N VAL A 44 12.31 -4.20 27.04
CA VAL A 44 12.37 -5.58 27.53
C VAL A 44 13.76 -6.16 27.35
N LEU A 45 14.40 -5.87 26.22
CA LEU A 45 15.71 -6.41 25.87
C LEU A 45 16.87 -5.80 26.67
N SER A 46 16.68 -4.63 27.28
CA SER A 46 17.67 -4.07 28.22
C SER A 46 17.83 -4.92 29.48
N GLU A 47 16.75 -5.57 29.92
CA GLU A 47 16.74 -6.44 31.11
C GLU A 47 16.84 -7.93 30.74
N LYS A 48 16.30 -8.34 29.58
CA LYS A 48 16.16 -9.74 29.15
C LYS A 48 16.62 -9.94 27.70
N PRO A 49 17.92 -9.77 27.40
CA PRO A 49 18.45 -9.83 26.03
C PRO A 49 18.22 -11.19 25.34
N GLU A 50 18.14 -12.28 26.11
CA GLU A 50 17.85 -13.62 25.63
C GLU A 50 16.48 -13.75 24.94
N ARG A 51 15.57 -12.77 25.11
CA ARG A 51 14.26 -12.73 24.47
C ARG A 51 14.25 -12.09 23.08
N TYR A 52 15.40 -11.75 22.51
CA TYR A 52 15.51 -11.07 21.21
C TYR A 52 14.65 -11.70 20.12
N GLY A 53 14.70 -13.02 19.94
CA GLY A 53 13.94 -13.70 18.88
C GLY A 53 12.42 -13.52 19.02
N GLN A 54 11.89 -13.62 20.24
CA GLN A 54 10.46 -13.42 20.50
C GLN A 54 10.07 -11.96 20.29
N MET A 55 10.88 -11.02 20.79
CA MET A 55 10.62 -9.58 20.64
C MET A 55 10.71 -9.14 19.18
N PHE A 56 11.68 -9.66 18.42
CA PHE A 56 11.83 -9.37 17.00
C PHE A 56 10.58 -9.79 16.21
N ILE A 57 10.04 -10.98 16.48
CA ILE A 57 8.78 -11.43 15.85
C ILE A 57 7.67 -10.41 16.12
N MET A 58 7.49 -9.97 17.37
CA MET A 58 6.46 -9.00 17.73
C MET A 58 6.65 -7.65 17.04
N VAL A 59 7.90 -7.20 16.84
CA VAL A 59 8.23 -5.94 16.15
C VAL A 59 7.94 -6.00 14.65
N VAL A 60 8.08 -7.17 14.01
CA VAL A 60 7.83 -7.31 12.56
C VAL A 60 6.37 -7.57 12.22
N LEU A 61 5.50 -7.92 13.19
CA LEU A 61 4.07 -8.15 12.94
C LEU A 61 3.38 -6.94 12.28
N PRO A 62 3.57 -5.69 12.76
CA PRO A 62 3.08 -4.48 12.06
C PRO A 62 3.56 -4.37 10.60
N GLY A 63 4.74 -4.92 10.31
CA GLY A 63 5.34 -4.97 8.97
C GLY A 63 4.43 -5.55 7.90
N THR A 64 3.55 -6.49 8.27
CA THR A 64 2.63 -7.18 7.37
C THR A 64 1.64 -6.23 6.67
N GLN A 65 1.22 -5.14 7.33
CA GLN A 65 0.29 -4.19 6.71
C GLN A 65 0.92 -3.50 5.51
N GLY A 66 2.20 -3.13 5.61
CA GLY A 66 2.95 -2.58 4.49
C GLY A 66 3.03 -3.56 3.31
N PHE A 67 3.22 -4.85 3.59
CA PHE A 67 3.21 -5.89 2.55
C PHE A 67 1.84 -6.06 1.89
N TYR A 68 0.74 -6.02 2.63
CA TYR A 68 -0.60 -6.12 2.03
C TYR A 68 -0.93 -4.92 1.14
N GLY A 69 -0.58 -3.70 1.55
CA GLY A 69 -0.75 -2.51 0.71
C GLY A 69 0.14 -2.53 -0.53
N PHE A 70 1.39 -2.95 -0.40
CA PHE A 70 2.31 -3.13 -1.54
C PHE A 70 1.78 -4.18 -2.53
N LEU A 71 1.34 -5.35 -2.02
CA LEU A 71 0.78 -6.40 -2.86
C LEU A 71 -0.47 -5.93 -3.60
N ALA A 72 -1.38 -5.22 -2.93
CA ALA A 72 -2.56 -4.66 -3.57
C ALA A 72 -2.20 -3.70 -4.71
N ALA A 73 -1.27 -2.77 -4.47
CA ALA A 73 -0.77 -1.84 -5.50
C ALA A 73 -0.13 -2.59 -6.67
N PHE A 74 0.69 -3.59 -6.38
CA PHE A 74 1.36 -4.42 -7.39
C PHE A 74 0.35 -5.21 -8.23
N LEU A 75 -0.68 -5.79 -7.61
CA LEU A 75 -1.75 -6.49 -8.32
C LEU A 75 -2.55 -5.56 -9.21
N VAL A 76 -2.85 -4.32 -8.79
CA VAL A 76 -3.50 -3.33 -9.66
C VAL A 76 -2.64 -3.05 -10.89
N MET A 77 -1.35 -2.77 -10.71
CA MET A 77 -0.44 -2.49 -11.82
C MET A 77 -0.29 -3.69 -12.76
N LEU A 78 -0.24 -4.90 -12.21
CA LEU A 78 -0.17 -6.14 -12.98
C LEU A 78 -1.44 -6.35 -13.82
N ASN A 79 -2.62 -6.17 -13.24
CA ASN A 79 -3.90 -6.31 -13.95
C ASN A 79 -4.13 -5.22 -15.01
N LEU A 80 -3.48 -4.06 -14.89
CA LEU A 80 -3.50 -3.01 -15.91
C LEU A 80 -2.46 -3.26 -17.03
N HIS A 81 -1.69 -4.35 -16.95
CA HIS A 81 -0.53 -4.62 -17.80
C HIS A 81 0.45 -3.45 -17.84
N PHE A 82 0.60 -2.75 -16.71
CA PHE A 82 1.37 -1.50 -16.64
C PHE A 82 2.87 -1.71 -16.94
N PHE A 83 3.37 -2.94 -16.76
CA PHE A 83 4.75 -3.32 -17.04
C PHE A 83 4.96 -3.83 -18.47
N ASP A 84 3.89 -4.03 -19.24
CA ASP A 84 3.97 -4.42 -20.65
C ASP A 84 3.97 -3.17 -21.54
N ALA A 85 5.08 -2.92 -22.22
CA ALA A 85 5.23 -1.75 -23.09
C ALA A 85 4.36 -1.82 -24.37
N ALA A 86 3.86 -3.00 -24.74
CA ALA A 86 3.07 -3.20 -25.95
C ALA A 86 1.55 -3.12 -25.70
N GLU A 87 1.08 -3.43 -24.48
CA GLU A 87 -0.35 -3.63 -24.19
C GLU A 87 -0.82 -3.03 -22.85
N VAL A 88 -0.53 -1.75 -22.59
CA VAL A 88 -1.11 -1.06 -21.42
C VAL A 88 -2.62 -0.95 -21.59
N THR A 89 -3.36 -1.42 -20.58
CA THR A 89 -4.83 -1.39 -20.59
C THR A 89 -5.35 0.05 -20.63
N VAL A 90 -6.23 0.36 -21.59
CA VAL A 90 -6.91 1.65 -21.62
C VAL A 90 -8.00 1.66 -20.53
N VAL A 91 -7.89 2.60 -19.60
CA VAL A 91 -8.78 2.69 -18.44
C VAL A 91 -9.77 3.83 -18.64
N SER A 92 -11.05 3.49 -18.84
CA SER A 92 -12.11 4.51 -18.86
C SER A 92 -12.23 5.22 -17.50
N PHE A 93 -12.75 6.45 -17.50
CA PHE A 93 -12.99 7.22 -16.27
C PHE A 93 -13.74 6.44 -15.18
N LYS A 94 -14.81 5.70 -15.55
CA LYS A 94 -15.61 4.90 -14.62
C LYS A 94 -14.80 3.75 -14.01
N MET A 95 -14.01 3.07 -14.84
CA MET A 95 -13.13 2.00 -14.37
C MET A 95 -12.06 2.54 -13.43
N GLY A 96 -11.43 3.66 -13.77
CA GLY A 96 -10.45 4.34 -12.92
C GLY A 96 -10.99 4.67 -11.53
N LEU A 97 -12.20 5.21 -11.45
CA LEU A 97 -12.87 5.50 -10.18
C LEU A 97 -13.15 4.23 -9.36
N SER A 98 -13.57 3.14 -10.01
CA SER A 98 -13.81 1.86 -9.34
C SER A 98 -12.53 1.25 -8.77
N ILE A 99 -11.41 1.32 -9.50
CA ILE A 99 -10.10 0.84 -9.03
C ILE A 99 -9.64 1.68 -7.84
N LEU A 100 -9.74 3.01 -7.93
CA LEU A 100 -9.44 3.90 -6.80
C LEU A 100 -10.24 3.51 -5.56
N ALA A 101 -11.56 3.36 -5.70
CA ALA A 101 -12.44 2.98 -4.59
C ALA A 101 -12.09 1.59 -4.02
N ALA A 102 -11.70 0.63 -4.86
CA ALA A 102 -11.29 -0.70 -4.43
C ALA A 102 -9.98 -0.69 -3.61
N CYS A 103 -9.10 0.29 -3.84
CA CYS A 103 -7.85 0.44 -3.08
C CYS A 103 -8.03 1.12 -1.72
N LEU A 104 -9.09 1.92 -1.52
CA LEU A 104 -9.29 2.67 -0.27
C LEU A 104 -9.40 1.78 0.98
N PRO A 105 -10.13 0.65 0.99
CA PRO A 105 -10.22 -0.21 2.17
C PRO A 105 -8.86 -0.65 2.70
N ILE A 106 -7.97 -1.12 1.83
CA ILE A 106 -6.62 -1.55 2.25
C ILE A 106 -5.74 -0.36 2.64
N ALA A 107 -5.89 0.80 1.98
CA ALA A 107 -5.15 2.00 2.33
C ALA A 107 -5.48 2.46 3.77
N PHE A 108 -6.77 2.56 4.11
CA PHE A 108 -7.20 2.96 5.46
C PHE A 108 -6.98 1.86 6.50
N ALA A 109 -7.36 0.61 6.20
CA ALA A 109 -7.18 -0.49 7.14
C ALA A 109 -5.69 -0.71 7.43
N GLY A 110 -4.83 -0.72 6.41
CA GLY A 110 -3.39 -0.88 6.58
C GLY A 110 -2.76 0.27 7.37
N MET A 111 -3.26 1.50 7.24
CA MET A 111 -2.78 2.64 8.03
C MET A 111 -3.21 2.56 9.51
N LEU A 112 -4.44 2.14 9.78
CA LEU A 112 -5.05 2.22 11.11
C LEU A 112 -4.88 0.94 11.96
N SER A 113 -4.59 -0.20 11.34
CA SER A 113 -4.50 -1.51 12.02
C SER A 113 -3.08 -2.05 12.22
N ALA A 114 -2.08 -1.31 11.73
CA ALA A 114 -0.67 -1.67 11.85
C ALA A 114 -0.12 -1.53 13.27
#